data_AF-A2RRX3-F1
#
_entry.id   AF-A2RRX3-F1
#
_cell.length_a   1.000
_cell.length_b   1.000
_cell.length_c   1.000
_cell.angle_alpha   90.00
_cell.angle_beta   90.00
_cell.angle_gamma   90.00
#
_symmetry.space_group_name_H-M   'P 1'
#
loop_
_entity.id
_entity.type
_entity.pdbx_description
1 polymer ?
#
loop_
_entity_poly.entity_id
_entity_poly.type
_entity_poly.pdbx_seq_one_letter_code
_entity_poly.pdbx_strand_id
1 'polypeptide(L)'
;RLVVPQRMTGVVMGAAGTGRCLSFLGVSGGGSGLGVRAYMSQLGAPASHLVHRAAERSSQPLAKATYPAVRGYRTGGWWRESDRSSRKVLGLVFVLGGSLGVFQALKSSLGEQRAEEKQQQQAEDGSFRLTLYQYKTCPFCSKVRAFLDYYRLPHEIVEVNPVMRGEIKFSSYRKVPILIADSGSSLQLNDSSVIISVMKSFLTSNKSLEEILSYYPSMKAVNDKGKEVVEYNNKYWLMLDERETERIYPTKESRVEEMKWRRWADDWLVHLISPNVYRTPHEALASFDYIVREGNFGTVEGLFAKYVGAVAMFIIGKRLKSRHHLQDDVRQDLYSAANDWVAAVGKHRKFMGGSQPNLADLAVYGVLRVMEGLESFNDMMNNTKIKPWYERMATAVYSPVDSQ
;
A
#
# COMPACT_ATOMS: atom_id res chain seq x y z
N ARG A 1 -37.01 -16.11 -7.92
CA ARG A 1 -35.57 -16.44 -8.05
C ARG A 1 -34.86 -15.20 -8.57
N LEU A 2 -33.99 -14.56 -7.78
CA LEU A 2 -33.20 -13.41 -8.25
C LEU A 2 -31.98 -13.90 -9.04
N VAL A 3 -31.83 -13.43 -10.28
CA VAL A 3 -30.69 -13.77 -11.14
C VAL A 3 -29.63 -12.68 -10.98
N VAL A 4 -28.53 -13.00 -10.30
CA VAL A 4 -27.41 -12.07 -10.11
C VAL A 4 -26.52 -12.09 -11.37
N PRO A 5 -26.20 -10.95 -12.00
CA PRO A 5 -25.37 -10.92 -13.20
C PRO A 5 -23.95 -11.45 -12.96
N GLN A 6 -23.43 -12.25 -13.90
CA GLN A 6 -22.10 -12.90 -13.79
C GLN A 6 -20.91 -11.91 -13.65
N ARG A 7 -21.08 -10.62 -13.98
CA ARG A 7 -20.06 -9.59 -13.70
C ARG A 7 -19.94 -9.25 -12.21
N MET A 8 -21.01 -9.40 -11.42
CA MET A 8 -21.01 -9.02 -9.99
C MET A 8 -20.44 -10.10 -9.06
N THR A 9 -20.44 -11.37 -9.43
CA THR A 9 -19.74 -12.42 -8.66
C THR A 9 -18.22 -12.23 -8.67
N GLY A 10 -17.68 -11.54 -9.69
CA GLY A 10 -16.27 -11.10 -9.72
C GLY A 10 -15.94 -9.97 -8.73
N VAL A 11 -16.91 -9.10 -8.42
CA VAL A 11 -16.72 -7.94 -7.51
C VAL A 11 -16.43 -8.42 -6.08
N VAL A 12 -17.23 -9.38 -5.60
CA VAL A 12 -17.03 -10.07 -4.31
C VAL A 12 -15.64 -10.69 -4.21
N MET A 13 -15.17 -11.34 -5.28
CA MET A 13 -13.84 -11.98 -5.33
C MET A 13 -12.69 -10.97 -5.43
N GLY A 14 -12.96 -9.70 -5.75
CA GLY A 14 -11.97 -8.62 -5.75
C GLY A 14 -11.59 -8.16 -4.34
N ALA A 15 -12.58 -7.85 -3.50
CA ALA A 15 -12.36 -7.49 -2.10
C ALA A 15 -11.76 -8.66 -1.28
N ALA A 16 -12.15 -9.90 -1.60
CA ALA A 16 -11.53 -11.12 -1.08
C ALA A 16 -10.16 -11.45 -1.70
N GLY A 17 -9.74 -10.72 -2.74
CA GLY A 17 -8.73 -11.15 -3.71
C GLY A 17 -7.30 -10.72 -3.42
N THR A 18 -7.07 -9.86 -2.42
CA THR A 18 -5.74 -9.35 -2.04
C THR A 18 -4.82 -10.44 -1.46
N GLY A 19 -5.32 -11.65 -1.18
CA GLY A 19 -4.53 -12.81 -0.76
C GLY A 19 -5.01 -14.14 -1.37
N ARG A 20 -4.47 -14.53 -2.53
CA ARG A 20 -4.64 -15.85 -3.20
C ARG A 20 -6.12 -16.22 -3.54
N CYS A 21 -6.62 -15.68 -4.66
CA CYS A 21 -7.97 -15.93 -5.19
C CYS A 21 -8.34 -17.42 -5.31
N LEU A 22 -9.61 -17.73 -5.05
CA LEU A 22 -10.22 -19.05 -5.24
C LEU A 22 -10.33 -19.42 -6.73
N SER A 23 -10.03 -20.68 -7.06
CA SER A 23 -10.61 -21.38 -8.22
C SER A 23 -11.79 -22.20 -7.72
N PHE A 24 -12.94 -22.14 -8.39
CA PHE A 24 -14.00 -23.14 -8.20
C PHE A 24 -13.70 -24.34 -9.11
N LEU A 25 -13.70 -25.55 -8.55
CA LEU A 25 -13.74 -26.78 -9.34
C LEU A 25 -15.20 -27.08 -9.70
N GLY A 26 -15.44 -27.40 -10.98
CA GLY A 26 -16.67 -28.06 -11.39
C GLY A 26 -16.64 -29.54 -11.03
N VAL A 27 -17.79 -30.13 -10.75
CA VAL A 27 -17.90 -31.57 -10.46
C VAL A 27 -17.84 -32.37 -11.76
N SER A 28 -16.80 -33.17 -11.90
CA SER A 28 -16.75 -34.35 -12.76
C SER A 28 -15.84 -35.37 -12.07
N GLY A 29 -16.18 -36.67 -12.13
CA GLY A 29 -15.57 -37.69 -11.28
C GLY A 29 -14.97 -38.88 -12.03
N GLY A 30 -14.42 -39.83 -11.25
CA GLY A 30 -13.82 -41.07 -11.74
C GLY A 30 -12.28 -41.04 -11.82
N GLY A 31 -11.67 -42.21 -11.61
CA GLY A 31 -10.21 -42.41 -11.77
C GLY A 31 -9.46 -42.68 -10.46
N SER A 32 -9.29 -43.96 -10.13
CA SER A 32 -8.35 -44.44 -9.10
C SER A 32 -6.93 -44.59 -9.67
N GLY A 33 -5.90 -44.39 -8.85
CA GLY A 33 -4.50 -44.64 -9.24
C GLY A 33 -3.51 -44.50 -8.08
N LEU A 34 -2.77 -45.56 -7.79
CA LEU A 34 -1.65 -45.57 -6.83
C LEU A 34 -0.31 -45.31 -7.55
N GLY A 35 0.63 -44.62 -6.90
CA GLY A 35 1.99 -44.41 -7.42
C GLY A 35 2.92 -43.87 -6.33
N VAL A 36 4.14 -44.39 -6.24
CA VAL A 36 5.08 -44.18 -5.11
C VAL A 36 6.53 -44.18 -5.62
N ARG A 37 7.42 -43.38 -4.99
CA ARG A 37 8.90 -43.27 -5.20
C ARG A 37 9.34 -42.65 -6.57
N ALA A 38 10.57 -42.16 -6.75
CA ALA A 38 11.54 -41.52 -5.83
C ALA A 38 12.77 -40.95 -6.59
N TYR A 39 13.42 -39.94 -6.00
CA TYR A 39 14.87 -39.59 -6.02
C TYR A 39 15.70 -39.47 -7.32
N MET A 40 16.62 -38.48 -7.28
CA MET A 40 17.88 -38.35 -8.05
C MET A 40 17.78 -38.14 -9.58
N SER A 41 18.79 -37.65 -10.31
CA SER A 41 19.80 -36.56 -10.08
C SER A 41 20.73 -36.49 -11.30
N GLN A 42 21.23 -35.31 -11.72
CA GLN A 42 22.63 -35.04 -12.14
C GLN A 42 22.80 -33.70 -12.89
N LEU A 43 24.06 -33.32 -13.13
CA LEU A 43 24.55 -32.08 -13.76
C LEU A 43 24.89 -32.31 -15.23
N GLY A 44 24.90 -31.27 -16.07
CA GLY A 44 25.42 -31.35 -17.44
C GLY A 44 25.33 -30.06 -18.26
N ALA A 45 26.49 -29.49 -18.59
CA ALA A 45 26.69 -28.36 -19.50
C ALA A 45 28.15 -28.39 -20.00
N PRO A 46 28.58 -27.59 -21.00
CA PRO A 46 27.84 -26.91 -22.08
C PRO A 46 28.36 -27.34 -23.49
N ALA A 47 27.81 -26.76 -24.57
CA ALA A 47 28.43 -26.81 -25.91
C ALA A 47 28.09 -25.56 -26.74
N SER A 48 28.99 -25.14 -27.65
CA SER A 48 28.91 -23.88 -28.41
C SER A 48 29.47 -24.00 -29.82
N HIS A 49 28.75 -23.51 -30.85
CA HIS A 49 29.26 -23.23 -32.21
C HIS A 49 28.45 -22.04 -32.79
N LEU A 50 29.08 -20.95 -33.26
CA LEU A 50 29.53 -20.69 -34.64
C LEU A 50 28.38 -20.75 -35.68
N VAL A 51 27.79 -19.63 -36.16
CA VAL A 51 28.28 -18.47 -36.98
C VAL A 51 28.08 -18.66 -38.49
N HIS A 52 27.24 -17.79 -39.08
CA HIS A 52 27.23 -17.24 -40.47
C HIS A 52 26.01 -16.30 -40.56
N ARG A 53 25.96 -15.04 -41.07
CA ARG A 53 26.83 -14.06 -41.78
C ARG A 53 26.33 -13.69 -43.19
N ALA A 54 25.45 -12.68 -43.25
CA ALA A 54 25.21 -11.70 -44.34
C ALA A 54 24.50 -10.48 -43.68
N ALA A 55 24.78 -9.19 -43.93
CA ALA A 55 24.95 -8.40 -45.16
C ALA A 55 23.63 -8.30 -45.98
N GLU A 56 23.09 -7.12 -46.34
CA GLU A 56 23.51 -5.70 -46.22
C GLU A 56 22.26 -4.77 -46.47
N ARG A 57 22.22 -3.42 -46.57
CA ARG A 57 23.25 -2.36 -46.78
C ARG A 57 23.01 -1.00 -46.06
N SER A 58 22.17 -0.12 -46.60
CA SER A 58 22.02 1.34 -46.30
C SER A 58 20.53 1.77 -46.38
N SER A 59 20.05 2.97 -46.02
CA SER A 59 20.68 4.31 -45.96
C SER A 59 20.04 5.27 -44.90
N GLN A 60 20.82 6.28 -44.48
CA GLN A 60 20.45 7.50 -43.73
C GLN A 60 20.03 8.65 -44.71
N PRO A 61 19.74 9.93 -44.28
CA PRO A 61 19.40 10.51 -42.97
C PRO A 61 18.24 11.58 -42.99
N LEU A 62 18.02 12.31 -41.87
CA LEU A 62 17.58 13.74 -41.78
C LEU A 62 16.14 14.13 -42.27
N ALA A 63 15.40 15.12 -41.72
CA ALA A 63 15.69 16.17 -40.72
C ALA A 63 14.43 16.78 -40.03
N LYS A 64 14.66 17.40 -38.86
CA LYS A 64 13.98 18.59 -38.26
C LYS A 64 12.45 18.61 -38.00
N ALA A 65 12.06 19.43 -37.03
CA ALA A 65 10.69 19.64 -36.56
C ALA A 65 10.23 21.10 -36.76
N THR A 66 8.91 21.32 -36.82
CA THR A 66 8.26 22.65 -36.77
C THR A 66 6.89 22.56 -36.09
N TYR A 67 6.54 23.55 -35.27
CA TYR A 67 5.19 23.72 -34.69
C TYR A 67 4.27 24.53 -35.63
N PRO A 68 2.94 24.35 -35.55
CA PRO A 68 1.95 25.38 -35.84
C PRO A 68 1.36 25.99 -34.55
N ALA A 69 0.85 27.22 -34.63
CA ALA A 69 0.48 28.04 -33.47
C ALA A 69 -1.04 28.19 -33.22
N VAL A 70 -1.37 28.84 -32.10
CA VAL A 70 -2.73 29.12 -31.60
C VAL A 70 -3.56 29.99 -32.55
N ARG A 71 -4.88 29.76 -32.59
CA ARG A 71 -5.87 30.74 -33.06
C ARG A 71 -7.09 30.77 -32.15
N GLY A 72 -7.31 31.89 -31.46
CA GLY A 72 -8.47 32.11 -30.59
C GLY A 72 -9.69 32.64 -31.33
N TYR A 73 -10.85 32.61 -30.67
CA TYR A 73 -12.09 33.27 -31.12
C TYR A 73 -12.64 34.21 -30.04
N ARG A 74 -13.26 35.30 -30.48
CA ARG A 74 -13.76 36.39 -29.61
C ARG A 74 -15.08 36.94 -30.16
N THR A 75 -16.18 36.59 -29.50
CA THR A 75 -17.52 37.20 -29.62
C THR A 75 -18.16 37.12 -28.22
N GLY A 76 -19.10 37.98 -27.84
CA GLY A 76 -19.61 39.21 -28.45
C GLY A 76 -20.65 39.80 -27.50
N GLY A 77 -20.48 41.05 -27.06
CA GLY A 77 -21.33 41.63 -26.02
C GLY A 77 -22.68 42.13 -26.54
N TRP A 78 -23.70 42.13 -25.68
CA TRP A 78 -24.98 42.81 -25.92
C TRP A 78 -25.32 43.71 -24.72
N TRP A 79 -25.89 44.88 -25.02
CA TRP A 79 -26.14 45.96 -24.05
C TRP A 79 -27.59 45.93 -23.54
N ARG A 80 -27.81 46.46 -22.34
CA ARG A 80 -29.08 47.10 -21.99
C ARG A 80 -28.84 48.28 -21.06
N GLU A 81 -29.59 49.36 -21.29
CA GLU A 81 -29.36 50.70 -20.74
C GLU A 81 -30.65 51.24 -20.11
N SER A 82 -30.54 51.86 -18.93
CA SER A 82 -31.58 52.57 -18.14
C SER A 82 -31.01 52.77 -16.71
N ASP A 83 -31.08 53.91 -16.02
CA ASP A 83 -31.39 55.31 -16.41
C ASP A 83 -30.72 56.28 -15.38
N ARG A 84 -30.80 57.61 -15.59
CA ARG A 84 -30.14 58.66 -14.78
C ARG A 84 -31.03 59.18 -13.65
N SER A 85 -30.44 59.49 -12.48
CA SER A 85 -30.82 60.72 -11.75
C SER A 85 -29.75 61.25 -10.77
N SER A 86 -29.47 62.55 -10.91
CA SER A 86 -29.27 63.56 -9.86
C SER A 86 -28.34 63.35 -8.64
N ARG A 87 -27.15 63.96 -8.76
CA ARG A 87 -26.58 64.99 -7.84
C ARG A 87 -26.54 64.75 -6.31
N LYS A 88 -25.32 64.45 -5.84
CA LYS A 88 -24.59 65.09 -4.71
C LYS A 88 -25.35 65.50 -3.43
N VAL A 89 -25.05 64.80 -2.33
CA VAL A 89 -24.93 65.37 -0.97
C VAL A 89 -23.58 64.90 -0.38
N LEU A 90 -22.94 65.72 0.46
CA LEU A 90 -21.67 65.41 1.13
C LEU A 90 -21.91 64.74 2.49
N GLY A 91 -20.98 63.92 2.99
CA GLY A 91 -20.96 63.49 4.39
C GLY A 91 -19.93 62.39 4.70
N LEU A 92 -18.98 62.67 5.59
CA LEU A 92 -17.90 61.76 6.00
C LEU A 92 -18.42 60.47 6.67
N VAL A 93 -18.11 59.29 6.10
CA VAL A 93 -17.72 58.08 6.86
C VAL A 93 -16.72 57.25 6.04
N PHE A 94 -15.42 57.57 6.09
CA PHE A 94 -14.38 56.74 5.46
C PHE A 94 -13.04 56.81 6.23
N VAL A 95 -12.96 56.07 7.35
CA VAL A 95 -11.69 55.89 8.12
C VAL A 95 -11.52 54.43 8.59
N LEU A 96 -12.57 53.78 9.09
CA LEU A 96 -12.44 52.48 9.79
C LEU A 96 -12.95 51.24 9.02
N GLY A 97 -13.74 51.40 7.96
CA GLY A 97 -14.27 50.27 7.18
C GLY A 97 -13.34 49.75 6.07
N GLY A 98 -12.86 50.66 5.21
CA GLY A 98 -12.07 50.28 4.03
C GLY A 98 -10.69 49.72 4.34
N SER A 99 -10.06 50.18 5.43
CA SER A 99 -8.74 49.73 5.86
C SER A 99 -8.74 48.26 6.30
N LEU A 100 -9.76 47.80 7.03
CA LEU A 100 -9.89 46.39 7.39
C LEU A 100 -10.09 45.50 6.15
N GLY A 101 -10.99 45.88 5.23
CA GLY A 101 -11.25 45.11 4.01
C GLY A 101 -10.00 44.95 3.14
N VAL A 102 -9.26 46.04 2.92
CA VAL A 102 -7.99 46.01 2.16
C VAL A 102 -6.93 45.19 2.91
N PHE A 103 -6.76 45.36 4.22
CA PHE A 103 -5.77 44.63 5.00
C PHE A 103 -6.09 43.12 5.08
N GLN A 104 -7.36 42.75 5.15
CA GLN A 104 -7.80 41.36 5.19
C GLN A 104 -7.66 40.67 3.82
N ALA A 105 -7.93 41.38 2.72
CA ALA A 105 -7.64 40.90 1.36
C ALA A 105 -6.13 40.82 1.05
N LEU A 106 -5.32 41.77 1.54
CA LEU A 106 -3.86 41.66 1.50
C LEU A 106 -3.36 40.47 2.32
N LYS A 107 -3.99 40.17 3.46
CA LYS A 107 -3.62 39.03 4.31
C LYS A 107 -4.09 37.68 3.77
N SER A 108 -5.19 37.61 3.00
CA SER A 108 -5.52 36.41 2.22
C SER A 108 -4.57 36.26 1.04
N SER A 109 -4.34 37.31 0.25
CA SER A 109 -3.45 37.28 -0.91
C SER A 109 -1.99 36.95 -0.53
N LEU A 110 -1.45 37.50 0.57
CA LEU A 110 -0.15 37.11 1.14
C LEU A 110 -0.18 35.72 1.80
N GLY A 111 -1.36 35.18 2.14
CA GLY A 111 -1.52 33.81 2.61
C GLY A 111 -1.53 32.80 1.46
N GLU A 112 -2.21 33.16 0.37
CA GLU A 112 -2.31 32.42 -0.89
C GLU A 112 -0.95 32.43 -1.59
N GLN A 113 -0.33 33.60 -1.83
CA GLN A 113 1.02 33.68 -2.38
C GLN A 113 2.04 32.93 -1.52
N ARG A 114 1.95 32.96 -0.18
CA ARG A 114 2.87 32.20 0.69
C ARG A 114 2.52 30.71 0.83
N ALA A 115 1.38 30.27 0.29
CA ALA A 115 1.05 28.86 0.10
C ALA A 115 1.50 28.38 -1.29
N GLU A 116 1.30 29.19 -2.32
CA GLU A 116 1.81 28.98 -3.68
C GLU A 116 3.35 28.97 -3.69
N GLU A 117 4.02 29.95 -3.07
CA GLU A 117 5.48 29.97 -2.86
C GLU A 117 5.96 28.72 -2.13
N LYS A 118 5.21 28.21 -1.14
CA LYS A 118 5.57 26.96 -0.45
C LYS A 118 5.39 25.72 -1.32
N GLN A 119 4.39 25.71 -2.19
CA GLN A 119 4.17 24.63 -3.15
C GLN A 119 5.17 24.70 -4.33
N GLN A 120 5.62 25.89 -4.71
CA GLN A 120 6.60 26.13 -5.77
C GLN A 120 8.04 25.92 -5.28
N GLN A 121 8.40 26.37 -4.08
CA GLN A 121 9.69 26.05 -3.43
C GLN A 121 9.86 24.54 -3.18
N GLN A 122 8.78 23.77 -3.13
CA GLN A 122 8.80 22.31 -3.05
C GLN A 122 8.87 21.62 -4.43
N ALA A 123 8.89 22.38 -5.53
CA ALA A 123 8.85 21.89 -6.92
C ALA A 123 10.07 22.25 -7.78
N GLU A 124 10.99 23.11 -7.32
CA GLU A 124 12.15 23.57 -8.11
C GLU A 124 13.50 22.87 -7.80
N ASP A 125 13.52 21.92 -6.85
CA ASP A 125 14.62 20.94 -6.73
C ASP A 125 14.19 19.59 -7.31
N GLY A 126 15.14 18.74 -7.68
CA GLY A 126 14.94 17.39 -8.24
C GLY A 126 14.43 16.39 -7.21
N SER A 127 13.36 16.74 -6.51
CA SER A 127 12.98 16.18 -5.21
C SER A 127 12.53 14.73 -5.29
N PHE A 128 12.99 13.96 -4.30
CA PHE A 128 12.66 12.55 -4.15
C PHE A 128 11.18 12.38 -3.78
N ARG A 129 10.32 12.08 -4.76
CA ARG A 129 8.87 12.01 -4.58
C ARG A 129 8.39 10.57 -4.49
N LEU A 130 7.55 10.29 -3.50
CA LEU A 130 6.91 8.98 -3.32
C LEU A 130 5.41 9.08 -3.56
N THR A 131 4.83 8.16 -4.36
CA THR A 131 3.37 8.04 -4.57
C THR A 131 2.90 6.61 -4.28
N LEU A 132 2.16 6.42 -3.19
CA LEU A 132 1.67 5.13 -2.71
C LEU A 132 0.24 4.84 -3.20
N TYR A 133 0.12 3.89 -4.12
CA TYR A 133 -1.17 3.34 -4.55
C TYR A 133 -1.59 2.22 -3.60
N GLN A 134 -2.70 2.39 -2.89
CA GLN A 134 -3.13 1.48 -1.82
C GLN A 134 -4.65 1.21 -1.75
N TYR A 135 -5.02 0.28 -0.88
CA TYR A 135 -6.28 0.36 -0.14
C TYR A 135 -5.95 0.64 1.33
N LYS A 136 -6.53 1.68 1.94
CA LYS A 136 -6.22 2.15 3.30
C LYS A 136 -6.35 1.05 4.37
N THR A 137 -7.36 0.21 4.23
CA THR A 137 -7.72 -0.90 5.14
C THR A 137 -7.01 -2.22 4.81
N CYS A 138 -6.11 -2.27 3.82
CA CYS A 138 -5.36 -3.49 3.48
C CYS A 138 -4.08 -3.61 4.34
N PRO A 139 -3.82 -4.78 5.00
CA PRO A 139 -2.65 -4.93 5.87
C PRO A 139 -1.32 -4.75 5.14
N PHE A 140 -1.22 -5.23 3.89
CA PHE A 140 -0.03 -5.01 3.06
C PHE A 140 0.25 -3.53 2.77
N CYS A 141 -0.81 -2.71 2.64
CA CYS A 141 -0.67 -1.27 2.46
C CYS A 141 -0.36 -0.56 3.78
N SER A 142 -1.03 -0.95 4.87
CA SER A 142 -0.79 -0.42 6.21
C SER A 142 0.62 -0.72 6.73
N LYS A 143 1.25 -1.85 6.33
CA LYS A 143 2.69 -2.10 6.52
C LYS A 143 3.57 -1.04 5.85
N VAL A 144 3.33 -0.76 4.56
CA VAL A 144 4.13 0.23 3.82
C VAL A 144 3.92 1.62 4.42
N ARG A 145 2.67 2.01 4.72
CA ARG A 145 2.42 3.25 5.47
C ARG A 145 3.17 3.26 6.79
N ALA A 146 3.08 2.24 7.64
CA ALA A 146 3.75 2.23 8.95
C ALA A 146 5.27 2.45 8.83
N PHE A 147 5.89 1.90 7.79
CA PHE A 147 7.29 2.16 7.44
C PHE A 147 7.54 3.62 6.98
N LEU A 148 6.76 4.14 6.02
CA LEU A 148 6.92 5.51 5.51
C LEU A 148 6.63 6.56 6.59
N ASP A 149 5.56 6.33 7.37
CA ASP A 149 5.16 7.07 8.57
C ASP A 149 6.38 7.17 9.53
N TYR A 150 6.89 6.02 9.99
CA TYR A 150 8.00 5.94 10.96
C TYR A 150 9.30 6.59 10.47
N TYR A 151 9.70 6.32 9.23
CA TYR A 151 10.90 6.92 8.63
C TYR A 151 10.68 8.36 8.13
N ARG A 152 9.52 8.97 8.42
CA ARG A 152 9.17 10.36 8.09
C ARG A 152 9.32 10.71 6.60
N LEU A 153 9.09 9.73 5.72
CA LEU A 153 9.22 9.92 4.28
C LEU A 153 7.98 10.62 3.72
N PRO A 154 8.11 11.82 3.11
CA PRO A 154 6.99 12.50 2.46
C PRO A 154 6.45 11.63 1.31
N HIS A 155 5.16 11.35 1.32
CA HIS A 155 4.53 10.53 0.29
C HIS A 155 3.09 10.97 0.00
N GLU A 156 2.75 10.98 -1.28
CA GLU A 156 1.38 11.09 -1.79
C GLU A 156 0.67 9.74 -1.62
N ILE A 157 -0.64 9.75 -1.33
CA ILE A 157 -1.47 8.55 -1.23
C ILE A 157 -2.55 8.58 -2.30
N VAL A 158 -2.54 7.58 -3.19
CA VAL A 158 -3.60 7.35 -4.17
C VAL A 158 -4.44 6.16 -3.71
N GLU A 159 -5.63 6.45 -3.21
CA GLU A 159 -6.58 5.43 -2.77
C GLU A 159 -7.25 4.78 -4.00
N VAL A 160 -6.92 3.51 -4.26
CA VAL A 160 -7.34 2.78 -5.45
C VAL A 160 -8.78 2.27 -5.25
N ASN A 161 -9.66 2.44 -6.25
CA ASN A 161 -11.02 1.91 -6.15
C ASN A 161 -10.97 0.37 -6.19
N PRO A 162 -11.46 -0.36 -5.17
CA PRO A 162 -11.24 -1.82 -5.09
C PRO A 162 -11.93 -2.65 -6.18
N VAL A 163 -12.92 -2.08 -6.88
CA VAL A 163 -13.72 -2.76 -7.90
C VAL A 163 -13.22 -2.45 -9.30
N MET A 164 -13.19 -1.16 -9.66
CA MET A 164 -12.77 -0.65 -10.96
C MET A 164 -11.26 -0.62 -11.15
N ARG A 165 -10.50 -0.42 -10.06
CA ARG A 165 -9.02 -0.34 -10.00
C ARG A 165 -8.45 0.53 -11.13
N GLY A 166 -9.06 1.69 -11.36
CA GLY A 166 -8.74 2.59 -12.47
C GLY A 166 -7.34 3.17 -12.34
N GLU A 167 -6.95 3.44 -11.10
CA GLU A 167 -5.77 4.18 -10.68
C GLU A 167 -4.49 3.38 -10.96
N ILE A 168 -4.56 2.05 -10.88
CA ILE A 168 -3.44 1.13 -11.16
C ILE A 168 -3.48 0.50 -12.57
N LYS A 169 -4.25 1.08 -13.51
CA LYS A 169 -4.33 0.54 -14.88
C LYS A 169 -3.01 0.61 -15.63
N PHE A 170 -2.18 1.61 -15.35
CA PHE A 170 -0.85 1.79 -15.94
C PHE A 170 0.10 0.60 -15.69
N SER A 171 -0.02 -0.06 -14.53
CA SER A 171 0.94 -1.07 -14.10
C SER A 171 0.63 -2.46 -14.65
N SER A 172 1.64 -3.25 -15.02
CA SER A 172 1.44 -4.70 -15.25
C SER A 172 1.08 -5.46 -13.97
N TYR A 173 1.46 -4.94 -12.80
CA TYR A 173 1.17 -5.51 -11.49
C TYR A 173 -0.24 -5.16 -11.03
N ARG A 174 -1.07 -6.18 -10.74
CA ARG A 174 -2.53 -6.01 -10.50
C ARG A 174 -2.95 -6.20 -9.03
N LYS A 175 -2.03 -5.94 -8.08
CA LYS A 175 -2.26 -5.91 -6.63
C LYS A 175 -1.85 -4.53 -6.08
N VAL A 176 -2.16 -4.28 -4.81
CA VAL A 176 -1.66 -3.16 -4.01
C VAL A 176 -0.97 -3.69 -2.73
N PRO A 177 0.00 -2.96 -2.13
CA PRO A 177 0.49 -1.65 -2.53
C PRO A 177 1.36 -1.67 -3.79
N ILE A 178 1.40 -0.54 -4.49
CA ILE A 178 2.43 -0.17 -5.46
C ILE A 178 2.99 1.18 -4.99
N LEU A 179 4.32 1.32 -4.92
CA LEU A 179 4.96 2.59 -4.59
C LEU A 179 5.71 3.07 -5.84
N ILE A 180 5.36 4.24 -6.35
CA ILE A 180 6.20 4.96 -7.32
C ILE A 180 7.20 5.79 -6.53
N ALA A 181 8.46 5.74 -6.94
CA ALA A 181 9.52 6.61 -6.45
C ALA A 181 10.14 7.36 -7.63
N ASP A 182 10.02 8.68 -7.64
CA ASP A 182 10.63 9.55 -8.63
C ASP A 182 11.95 10.09 -8.05
N SER A 183 13.07 9.63 -8.60
CA SER A 183 14.44 9.97 -8.17
C SER A 183 15.30 10.35 -9.37
N GLY A 184 14.79 11.24 -10.23
CA GLY A 184 15.32 11.52 -11.57
C GLY A 184 14.92 10.48 -12.62
N SER A 185 14.78 9.21 -12.22
CA SER A 185 14.00 8.18 -12.93
C SER A 185 12.74 7.83 -12.13
N SER A 186 11.67 7.37 -12.80
CA SER A 186 10.42 6.97 -12.14
C SER A 186 10.36 5.44 -12.00
N LEU A 187 10.50 4.95 -10.77
CA LEU A 187 10.61 3.53 -10.47
C LEU A 187 9.36 2.97 -9.80
N GLN A 188 8.85 1.86 -10.33
CA GLN A 188 7.69 1.17 -9.77
C GLN A 188 8.11 0.01 -8.85
N LEU A 189 7.99 0.24 -7.54
CA LEU A 189 8.21 -0.76 -6.49
C LEU A 189 6.92 -1.55 -6.24
N ASN A 190 7.06 -2.87 -6.14
CA ASN A 190 5.96 -3.84 -6.02
C ASN A 190 6.19 -4.77 -4.83
N ASP A 191 5.11 -5.34 -4.28
CA ASP A 191 5.08 -6.15 -3.05
C ASP A 191 5.46 -5.36 -1.78
N SER A 192 4.60 -5.44 -0.75
CA SER A 192 4.77 -4.65 0.48
C SER A 192 6.09 -4.90 1.22
N SER A 193 6.64 -6.11 1.17
CA SER A 193 7.89 -6.44 1.87
C SER A 193 9.11 -6.08 1.05
N VAL A 194 9.05 -6.18 -0.28
CA VAL A 194 10.09 -5.66 -1.17
C VAL A 194 10.16 -4.14 -1.11
N ILE A 195 9.02 -3.42 -1.19
CA ILE A 195 8.95 -1.96 -1.02
C ILE A 195 9.69 -1.54 0.25
N ILE A 196 9.39 -2.17 1.39
CA ILE A 196 10.04 -1.87 2.68
C ILE A 196 11.54 -2.22 2.66
N SER A 197 11.94 -3.35 2.08
CA SER A 197 13.35 -3.76 2.03
C SER A 197 14.21 -2.90 1.11
N VAL A 198 13.69 -2.53 -0.06
CA VAL A 198 14.34 -1.62 -1.01
C VAL A 198 14.49 -0.24 -0.38
N MET A 199 13.39 0.34 0.11
CA MET A 199 13.41 1.67 0.73
C MET A 199 14.30 1.72 1.97
N LYS A 200 14.29 0.71 2.85
CA LYS A 200 15.22 0.70 3.99
C LYS A 200 16.68 0.57 3.56
N SER A 201 16.98 -0.22 2.54
CA SER A 201 18.34 -0.32 2.00
C SER A 201 18.79 1.03 1.41
N PHE A 202 17.90 1.75 0.72
CA PHE A 202 18.16 3.08 0.16
C PHE A 202 18.40 4.14 1.25
N LEU A 203 17.60 4.14 2.32
CA LEU A 203 17.82 5.03 3.48
C LEU A 203 19.09 4.71 4.32
N THR A 204 19.80 3.63 4.02
CA THR A 204 20.93 3.15 4.84
C THR A 204 22.24 3.08 4.06
N SER A 205 22.19 3.02 2.72
CA SER A 205 23.35 2.80 1.85
C SER A 205 23.44 3.84 0.74
N ASN A 206 24.66 4.08 0.25
CA ASN A 206 24.92 5.05 -0.82
C ASN A 206 24.60 4.52 -2.24
N LYS A 207 23.77 3.47 -2.35
CA LYS A 207 23.44 2.76 -3.61
C LYS A 207 22.23 3.40 -4.28
N SER A 208 22.14 3.33 -5.62
CA SER A 208 20.98 3.89 -6.34
C SER A 208 19.71 3.06 -6.10
N LEU A 209 18.54 3.66 -6.28
CA LEU A 209 17.26 2.95 -6.09
C LEU A 209 17.06 1.87 -7.17
N GLU A 210 17.55 2.13 -8.40
CA GLU A 210 17.65 1.16 -9.50
C GLU A 210 18.53 -0.03 -9.13
N GLU A 211 19.74 0.24 -8.60
CA GLU A 211 20.72 -0.76 -8.18
C GLU A 211 20.12 -1.67 -7.11
N ILE A 212 19.57 -1.08 -6.04
CA ILE A 212 18.96 -1.81 -4.93
C ILE A 212 17.78 -2.66 -5.42
N LEU A 213 16.91 -2.13 -6.28
CA LEU A 213 15.75 -2.84 -6.81
C LEU A 213 16.16 -4.07 -7.64
N SER A 214 17.30 -4.03 -8.33
CA SER A 214 17.80 -5.15 -9.13
C SER A 214 18.03 -6.44 -8.32
N TYR A 215 18.32 -6.31 -7.02
CA TYR A 215 18.55 -7.45 -6.12
C TYR A 215 17.27 -8.13 -5.60
N TYR A 216 16.08 -7.64 -5.98
CA TYR A 216 14.78 -8.21 -5.63
C TYR A 216 14.01 -8.70 -6.89
N PRO A 217 14.58 -9.62 -7.70
CA PRO A 217 13.95 -10.05 -8.94
C PRO A 217 12.63 -10.77 -8.68
N SER A 218 11.63 -10.45 -9.50
CA SER A 218 10.35 -11.16 -9.57
C SER A 218 10.52 -12.48 -10.32
N MET A 219 10.26 -13.60 -9.67
CA MET A 219 10.23 -14.93 -10.29
C MET A 219 8.81 -15.45 -10.39
N LYS A 220 8.54 -16.23 -11.45
CA LYS A 220 7.37 -17.12 -11.50
C LYS A 220 7.68 -18.38 -10.69
N ALA A 221 7.00 -18.54 -9.57
CA ALA A 221 6.97 -19.81 -8.82
C ALA A 221 5.64 -20.52 -9.08
N VAL A 222 5.61 -21.85 -8.98
CA VAL A 222 4.36 -22.63 -8.95
C VAL A 222 4.10 -22.98 -7.49
N ASN A 223 2.94 -22.58 -6.96
CA ASN A 223 2.57 -22.94 -5.59
C ASN A 223 2.08 -24.39 -5.48
N ASP A 224 1.93 -24.86 -4.24
CA ASP A 224 1.41 -26.18 -3.81
C ASP A 224 0.04 -26.59 -4.41
N LYS A 225 -0.61 -25.71 -5.19
CA LYS A 225 -1.89 -25.94 -5.88
C LYS A 225 -1.77 -25.84 -7.40
N GLY A 226 -0.56 -26.01 -7.94
CA GLY A 226 -0.27 -26.04 -9.38
C GLY A 226 -0.42 -24.69 -10.09
N LYS A 227 -0.51 -23.58 -9.35
CA LYS A 227 -0.78 -22.25 -9.90
C LYS A 227 0.47 -21.37 -9.91
N GLU A 228 0.79 -20.79 -11.06
CA GLU A 228 1.78 -19.72 -11.17
C GLU A 228 1.44 -18.54 -10.24
N VAL A 229 2.43 -18.12 -9.48
CA VAL A 229 2.43 -16.91 -8.65
C VAL A 229 3.74 -16.17 -8.86
N VAL A 230 3.67 -14.84 -8.90
CA VAL A 230 4.88 -14.01 -8.83
C VAL A 230 5.29 -13.90 -7.36
N GLU A 231 6.49 -14.37 -7.07
CA GLU A 231 7.19 -14.18 -5.80
C GLU A 231 8.49 -13.39 -6.03
N TYR A 232 8.95 -12.67 -5.02
CA TYR A 232 10.15 -11.84 -5.09
C TYR A 232 11.24 -12.45 -4.23
N ASN A 233 12.39 -12.75 -4.84
CA ASN A 233 13.55 -13.19 -4.09
C ASN A 233 13.99 -12.11 -3.10
N ASN A 234 14.65 -12.55 -2.03
CA ASN A 234 15.26 -11.68 -1.03
C ASN A 234 14.31 -10.69 -0.32
N LYS A 235 12.96 -10.78 -0.48
CA LYS A 235 11.99 -9.78 -0.01
C LYS A 235 12.06 -9.36 1.46
N TYR A 236 12.69 -10.14 2.34
CA TYR A 236 12.91 -9.80 3.76
C TYR A 236 14.36 -9.41 4.10
N TRP A 237 15.30 -9.55 3.17
CA TRP A 237 16.73 -9.21 3.33
C TRP A 237 17.00 -7.76 2.89
N LEU A 238 17.91 -7.06 3.58
CA LEU A 238 18.38 -5.73 3.21
C LEU A 238 19.73 -5.80 2.49
N MET A 239 19.91 -5.00 1.43
CA MET A 239 21.09 -5.02 0.54
C MET A 239 22.22 -4.13 1.04
N LEU A 240 22.56 -4.33 2.31
CA LEU A 240 23.58 -3.59 3.05
C LEU A 240 24.96 -4.24 2.91
N ASP A 241 26.02 -3.44 2.89
CA ASP A 241 27.39 -3.89 3.10
C ASP A 241 27.63 -4.33 4.56
N GLU A 242 28.86 -4.74 4.91
CA GLU A 242 29.19 -5.21 6.26
C GLU A 242 29.08 -4.11 7.33
N ARG A 243 29.54 -2.89 7.04
CA ARG A 243 29.51 -1.74 7.97
C ARG A 243 28.09 -1.18 8.12
N GLU A 244 27.36 -1.12 7.01
CA GLU A 244 25.92 -0.81 6.97
C GLU A 244 25.11 -1.85 7.75
N THR A 245 25.49 -3.14 7.66
CA THR A 245 24.90 -4.23 8.43
C THR A 245 25.13 -4.05 9.94
N GLU A 246 26.39 -3.86 10.37
CA GLU A 246 26.75 -3.71 11.80
C GLU A 246 26.04 -2.53 12.47
N ARG A 247 25.83 -1.43 11.73
CA ARG A 247 25.10 -0.24 12.21
C ARG A 247 23.61 -0.48 12.47
N ILE A 248 22.97 -1.37 11.71
CA ILE A 248 21.53 -1.67 11.84
C ILE A 248 21.27 -2.90 12.70
N TYR A 249 22.18 -3.88 12.68
CA TYR A 249 22.05 -5.18 13.32
C TYR A 249 23.28 -5.46 14.19
N PRO A 250 23.27 -5.08 15.49
CA PRO A 250 24.41 -5.28 16.40
C PRO A 250 24.83 -6.74 16.59
N THR A 251 23.97 -7.69 16.22
CA THR A 251 24.26 -9.13 16.18
C THR A 251 23.70 -9.75 14.90
N LYS A 252 24.33 -10.82 14.39
CA LYS A 252 23.87 -11.52 13.18
C LYS A 252 22.49 -12.16 13.40
N GLU A 253 22.23 -12.56 14.63
CA GLU A 253 20.99 -13.14 15.12
C GLU A 253 19.83 -12.14 15.01
N SER A 254 20.06 -10.84 15.27
CA SER A 254 19.02 -9.81 15.17
C SER A 254 18.49 -9.60 13.74
N ARG A 255 19.36 -9.75 12.73
CA ARG A 255 18.98 -9.73 11.30
C ARG A 255 18.09 -10.93 10.95
N VAL A 256 18.48 -12.12 11.40
CA VAL A 256 17.73 -13.37 11.15
C VAL A 256 16.40 -13.38 11.90
N GLU A 257 16.36 -12.83 13.12
CA GLU A 257 15.14 -12.66 13.91
C GLU A 257 14.16 -11.70 13.20
N GLU A 258 14.63 -10.52 12.75
CA GLU A 258 13.79 -9.59 11.99
C GLU A 258 13.19 -10.26 10.75
N MET A 259 14.02 -10.95 9.95
CA MET A 259 13.55 -11.68 8.77
C MET A 259 12.50 -12.74 9.09
N LYS A 260 12.68 -13.51 10.17
CA LYS A 260 11.73 -14.52 10.66
C LYS A 260 10.37 -13.88 10.96
N TRP A 261 10.35 -12.75 11.69
CA TRP A 261 9.11 -12.12 12.11
C TRP A 261 8.42 -11.30 11.00
N ARG A 262 9.19 -10.70 10.08
CA ARG A 262 8.65 -10.14 8.83
C ARG A 262 7.96 -11.21 7.98
N ARG A 263 8.55 -12.42 7.89
CA ARG A 263 7.93 -13.58 7.22
C ARG A 263 6.66 -14.02 7.94
N TRP A 264 6.71 -14.19 9.26
CA TRP A 264 5.56 -14.59 10.08
C TRP A 264 4.37 -13.61 9.97
N ALA A 265 4.64 -12.30 9.86
CA ALA A 265 3.59 -11.30 9.65
C ALA A 265 2.83 -11.54 8.32
N ASP A 266 3.55 -11.83 7.23
CA ASP A 266 2.99 -12.01 5.89
C ASP A 266 2.43 -13.41 5.60
N ASP A 267 2.97 -14.46 6.23
CA ASP A 267 2.61 -15.85 5.97
C ASP A 267 1.68 -16.46 7.06
N TRP A 268 1.52 -15.80 8.22
CA TRP A 268 0.59 -16.20 9.29
C TRP A 268 -0.34 -15.07 9.75
N LEU A 269 0.19 -13.96 10.29
CA LEU A 269 -0.61 -12.97 11.01
C LEU A 269 -1.73 -12.35 10.15
N VAL A 270 -1.44 -11.99 8.89
CA VAL A 270 -2.45 -11.49 7.93
C VAL A 270 -3.60 -12.46 7.67
N HIS A 271 -3.39 -13.77 7.85
CA HIS A 271 -4.43 -14.79 7.65
C HIS A 271 -5.39 -14.90 8.83
N LEU A 272 -5.07 -14.33 9.99
CA LEU A 272 -5.96 -14.24 11.15
C LEU A 272 -6.96 -13.07 11.05
N ILE A 273 -6.61 -12.01 10.31
CA ILE A 273 -7.40 -10.78 10.19
C ILE A 273 -8.79 -11.06 9.62
N SER A 274 -8.88 -11.61 8.39
CA SER A 274 -10.17 -11.82 7.70
C SER A 274 -11.13 -12.76 8.47
N PRO A 275 -10.69 -13.93 8.98
CA PRO A 275 -11.55 -14.77 9.83
C PRO A 275 -12.06 -14.06 11.08
N ASN A 276 -11.30 -13.14 11.68
CA ASN A 276 -11.70 -12.39 12.86
C ASN A 276 -12.64 -11.22 12.57
N VAL A 277 -12.33 -10.35 11.60
CA VAL A 277 -13.18 -9.18 11.29
C VAL A 277 -14.49 -9.58 10.58
N TYR A 278 -14.55 -10.75 9.95
CA TYR A 278 -15.76 -11.30 9.34
C TYR A 278 -16.34 -12.51 10.11
N ARG A 279 -16.05 -12.64 11.42
CA ARG A 279 -16.44 -13.79 12.26
C ARG A 279 -17.96 -13.94 12.39
N THR A 280 -18.67 -12.85 12.67
CA THR A 280 -20.15 -12.78 12.74
C THR A 280 -20.72 -11.87 11.64
N PRO A 281 -22.03 -11.94 11.33
CA PRO A 281 -22.66 -11.02 10.37
C PRO A 281 -22.60 -9.55 10.80
N HIS A 282 -22.60 -9.29 12.12
CA HIS A 282 -22.48 -7.95 12.70
C HIS A 282 -21.07 -7.38 12.47
N GLU A 283 -20.03 -8.09 12.91
CA GLU A 283 -18.63 -7.73 12.66
C GLU A 283 -18.34 -7.56 11.17
N ALA A 284 -18.90 -8.44 10.32
CA ALA A 284 -18.72 -8.35 8.89
C ALA A 284 -19.34 -7.10 8.26
N LEU A 285 -20.51 -6.66 8.75
CA LEU A 285 -21.15 -5.41 8.30
C LEU A 285 -20.41 -4.17 8.81
N ALA A 286 -19.94 -4.17 10.05
CA ALA A 286 -19.12 -3.08 10.60
C ALA A 286 -17.78 -2.95 9.86
N SER A 287 -17.13 -4.08 9.55
CA SER A 287 -15.88 -4.11 8.77
C SER A 287 -16.08 -3.61 7.34
N PHE A 288 -17.23 -3.90 6.71
CA PHE A 288 -17.54 -3.39 5.38
C PHE A 288 -17.97 -1.92 5.37
N ASP A 289 -18.63 -1.43 6.42
CA ASP A 289 -18.85 0.01 6.61
C ASP A 289 -17.51 0.76 6.70
N TYR A 290 -16.60 0.26 7.54
CA TYR A 290 -15.23 0.78 7.66
C TYR A 290 -14.47 0.77 6.32
N ILE A 291 -14.49 -0.34 5.58
CA ILE A 291 -13.85 -0.44 4.25
C ILE A 291 -14.44 0.56 3.25
N VAL A 292 -15.76 0.73 3.22
CA VAL A 292 -16.45 1.65 2.30
C VAL A 292 -16.24 3.12 2.69
N ARG A 293 -16.16 3.42 3.99
CA ARG A 293 -15.98 4.78 4.52
C ARG A 293 -14.53 5.29 4.44
N GLU A 294 -13.56 4.38 4.49
CA GLU A 294 -12.12 4.70 4.47
C GLU A 294 -11.47 4.52 3.10
N GLY A 295 -12.15 3.86 2.14
CA GLY A 295 -11.63 3.57 0.80
C GLY A 295 -12.33 4.36 -0.32
N ASN A 296 -11.77 4.28 -1.53
CA ASN A 296 -12.32 4.95 -2.72
C ASN A 296 -13.49 4.14 -3.32
N PHE A 297 -14.73 4.55 -3.01
CA PHE A 297 -15.97 3.97 -3.56
C PHE A 297 -16.93 5.08 -4.01
N GLY A 298 -17.62 4.88 -5.15
CA GLY A 298 -18.74 5.75 -5.53
C GLY A 298 -19.98 5.52 -4.64
N THR A 299 -20.84 6.53 -4.43
CA THR A 299 -21.93 6.46 -3.42
C THR A 299 -22.84 5.23 -3.54
N VAL A 300 -23.29 4.91 -4.76
CA VAL A 300 -24.16 3.74 -5.03
C VAL A 300 -23.37 2.43 -4.96
N GLU A 301 -22.12 2.45 -5.41
CA GLU A 301 -21.19 1.31 -5.37
C GLU A 301 -20.85 0.93 -3.93
N GLY A 302 -20.54 1.91 -3.07
CA GLY A 302 -20.26 1.73 -1.66
C GLY A 302 -21.46 1.18 -0.87
N LEU A 303 -22.68 1.68 -1.16
CA LEU A 303 -23.89 1.14 -0.55
C LEU A 303 -24.09 -0.34 -0.88
N PHE A 304 -23.90 -0.72 -2.15
CA PHE A 304 -23.97 -2.12 -2.60
C PHE A 304 -22.84 -2.97 -2.00
N ALA A 305 -21.60 -2.45 -2.03
CA ALA A 305 -20.41 -3.10 -1.49
C ALA A 305 -20.54 -3.36 0.01
N LYS A 306 -21.10 -2.42 0.78
CA LYS A 306 -21.33 -2.57 2.23
C LYS A 306 -22.15 -3.82 2.54
N TYR A 307 -23.34 -3.95 1.97
CA TYR A 307 -24.24 -5.06 2.30
C TYR A 307 -23.86 -6.37 1.61
N VAL A 308 -23.58 -6.35 0.30
CA VAL A 308 -23.27 -7.58 -0.46
C VAL A 308 -21.87 -8.09 -0.15
N GLY A 309 -20.91 -7.18 0.06
CA GLY A 309 -19.56 -7.51 0.50
C GLY A 309 -19.53 -8.11 1.91
N ALA A 310 -20.26 -7.55 2.87
CA ALA A 310 -20.36 -8.11 4.23
C ALA A 310 -20.86 -9.56 4.23
N VAL A 311 -21.99 -9.83 3.55
CA VAL A 311 -22.56 -11.20 3.47
C VAL A 311 -21.59 -12.16 2.80
N ALA A 312 -20.92 -11.73 1.73
CA ALA A 312 -19.97 -12.58 1.03
C ALA A 312 -18.67 -12.82 1.83
N MET A 313 -18.16 -11.81 2.53
CA MET A 313 -16.93 -11.92 3.33
C MET A 313 -17.14 -12.64 4.66
N PHE A 314 -18.35 -12.66 5.22
CA PHE A 314 -18.73 -13.62 6.28
C PHE A 314 -18.60 -15.08 5.79
N ILE A 315 -19.10 -15.38 4.58
CA ILE A 315 -18.98 -16.72 3.97
C ILE A 315 -17.51 -17.05 3.64
N ILE A 316 -16.75 -16.08 3.12
CA ILE A 316 -15.34 -16.28 2.78
C ILE A 316 -14.47 -16.38 4.04
N GLY A 317 -14.77 -15.63 5.11
CA GLY A 317 -14.10 -15.74 6.42
C GLY A 317 -14.20 -17.14 6.99
N LYS A 318 -15.38 -17.77 6.95
CA LYS A 318 -15.55 -19.19 7.32
C LYS A 318 -14.76 -20.16 6.44
N ARG A 319 -14.63 -19.88 5.14
CA ARG A 319 -13.77 -20.67 4.22
C ARG A 319 -12.28 -20.44 4.47
N LEU A 320 -11.86 -19.24 4.89
CA LEU A 320 -10.49 -18.92 5.24
C LEU A 320 -10.09 -19.57 6.57
N LYS A 321 -10.95 -19.52 7.61
CA LYS A 321 -10.79 -20.29 8.87
C LYS A 321 -10.42 -21.75 8.58
N SER A 322 -11.24 -22.44 7.78
CA SER A 322 -10.99 -23.83 7.38
C SER A 322 -9.71 -24.00 6.55
N ARG A 323 -9.47 -23.14 5.54
CA ARG A 323 -8.27 -23.18 4.68
C ARG A 323 -6.95 -23.03 5.45
N HIS A 324 -6.95 -22.21 6.50
CA HIS A 324 -5.77 -21.88 7.29
C HIS A 324 -5.69 -22.69 8.59
N HIS A 325 -6.55 -23.70 8.76
CA HIS A 325 -6.60 -24.62 9.92
C HIS A 325 -6.75 -23.91 11.27
N LEU A 326 -7.52 -22.83 11.29
CA LEU A 326 -7.80 -22.02 12.48
C LEU A 326 -8.79 -22.72 13.43
N GLN A 327 -8.67 -22.40 14.72
CA GLN A 327 -9.50 -22.91 15.80
C GLN A 327 -10.97 -22.53 15.65
N ASP A 328 -11.84 -23.21 16.40
CA ASP A 328 -13.27 -22.99 16.26
C ASP A 328 -13.71 -21.57 16.68
N ASP A 329 -13.14 -21.07 17.79
CA ASP A 329 -13.07 -19.64 18.08
C ASP A 329 -11.77 -19.03 17.55
N VAL A 330 -11.87 -18.37 16.40
CA VAL A 330 -10.77 -17.69 15.71
C VAL A 330 -10.14 -16.53 16.51
N ARG A 331 -10.78 -16.09 17.60
CA ARG A 331 -10.15 -15.15 18.54
C ARG A 331 -8.97 -15.79 19.27
N GLN A 332 -9.03 -17.08 19.58
CA GLN A 332 -7.92 -17.76 20.29
C GLN A 332 -6.65 -17.81 19.44
N ASP A 333 -6.75 -17.95 18.12
CA ASP A 333 -5.58 -17.87 17.22
C ASP A 333 -4.99 -16.46 17.20
N LEU A 334 -5.84 -15.43 17.16
CA LEU A 334 -5.41 -14.02 17.24
C LEU A 334 -4.77 -13.72 18.60
N TYR A 335 -5.32 -14.25 19.70
CA TYR A 335 -4.77 -14.10 21.03
C TYR A 335 -3.45 -14.86 21.21
N SER A 336 -3.31 -16.06 20.65
CA SER A 336 -2.03 -16.78 20.60
C SER A 336 -1.01 -15.94 19.86
N ALA A 337 -1.27 -15.59 18.59
CA ALA A 337 -0.33 -14.85 17.75
C ALA A 337 0.11 -13.51 18.38
N ALA A 338 -0.81 -12.78 19.02
CA ALA A 338 -0.49 -11.56 19.74
C ALA A 338 0.40 -11.80 20.97
N ASN A 339 0.16 -12.86 21.74
CA ASN A 339 0.99 -13.23 22.89
C ASN A 339 2.33 -13.86 22.47
N ASP A 340 2.38 -14.62 21.37
CA ASP A 340 3.60 -15.19 20.77
C ASP A 340 4.56 -14.07 20.32
N TRP A 341 4.02 -13.03 19.67
CA TRP A 341 4.76 -11.82 19.32
C TRP A 341 5.31 -11.11 20.56
N VAL A 342 4.49 -10.89 21.60
CA VAL A 342 4.92 -10.26 22.85
C VAL A 342 5.97 -11.09 23.58
N ALA A 343 5.85 -12.42 23.56
CA ALA A 343 6.86 -13.33 24.13
C ALA A 343 8.19 -13.24 23.38
N ALA A 344 8.17 -13.06 22.06
CA ALA A 344 9.35 -12.89 21.23
C ALA A 344 10.03 -11.52 21.40
N VAL A 345 9.26 -10.43 21.49
CA VAL A 345 9.79 -9.13 21.92
C VAL A 345 10.41 -9.27 23.32
N GLY A 346 9.72 -9.98 24.22
CA GLY A 346 10.22 -10.31 25.55
C GLY A 346 10.18 -9.13 26.51
N LYS A 347 10.87 -9.27 27.65
CA LYS A 347 10.81 -8.29 28.77
C LYS A 347 11.96 -7.28 28.80
N HIS A 348 13.04 -7.51 28.03
CA HIS A 348 14.30 -6.78 28.14
C HIS A 348 14.50 -5.69 27.07
N ARG A 349 13.55 -5.54 26.13
CA ARG A 349 13.58 -4.55 25.05
C ARG A 349 12.21 -3.89 24.88
N LYS A 350 12.17 -2.64 24.39
CA LYS A 350 10.92 -1.89 24.15
C LYS A 350 10.19 -2.43 22.91
N PHE A 351 10.96 -2.89 21.94
CA PHE A 351 10.56 -3.33 20.60
C PHE A 351 11.43 -4.52 20.21
N MET A 352 11.12 -5.26 19.14
CA MET A 352 12.02 -6.28 18.60
C MET A 352 13.38 -5.68 18.20
N GLY A 353 13.37 -4.47 17.64
CA GLY A 353 14.58 -3.66 17.37
C GLY A 353 15.35 -3.14 18.59
N GLY A 354 14.98 -3.51 19.82
CA GLY A 354 15.68 -3.10 21.03
C GLY A 354 15.09 -1.83 21.64
N SER A 355 15.79 -0.70 21.45
CA SER A 355 15.38 0.62 21.94
C SER A 355 14.38 1.32 21.00
N GLN A 356 14.49 1.05 19.69
CA GLN A 356 13.63 1.56 18.62
C GLN A 356 12.94 0.40 17.85
N PRO A 357 11.83 0.63 17.14
CA PRO A 357 11.24 -0.35 16.23
C PRO A 357 12.17 -0.77 15.09
N ASN A 358 12.19 -2.05 14.75
CA ASN A 358 12.78 -2.55 13.49
C ASN A 358 11.71 -2.90 12.45
N LEU A 359 12.09 -3.47 11.31
CA LEU A 359 11.14 -3.78 10.24
C LEU A 359 10.16 -4.93 10.59
N ALA A 360 10.47 -5.76 11.59
CA ALA A 360 9.52 -6.73 12.12
C ALA A 360 8.46 -6.05 13.00
N ASP A 361 8.86 -5.13 13.89
CA ASP A 361 7.91 -4.33 14.67
C ASP A 361 6.94 -3.58 13.76
N LEU A 362 7.48 -2.88 12.74
CA LEU A 362 6.69 -2.13 11.76
C LEU A 362 5.78 -3.03 10.91
N ALA A 363 6.23 -4.25 10.58
CA ALA A 363 5.40 -5.22 9.86
C ALA A 363 4.22 -5.71 10.72
N VAL A 364 4.46 -6.13 11.97
CA VAL A 364 3.40 -6.62 12.86
C VAL A 364 2.43 -5.50 13.22
N TYR A 365 2.93 -4.30 13.55
CA TYR A 365 2.10 -3.13 13.83
C TYR A 365 1.24 -2.75 12.61
N GLY A 366 1.85 -2.66 11.43
CA GLY A 366 1.14 -2.36 10.19
C GLY A 366 0.04 -3.37 9.84
N VAL A 367 0.24 -4.67 10.11
CA VAL A 367 -0.78 -5.71 9.93
C VAL A 367 -1.92 -5.58 10.95
N LEU A 368 -1.64 -5.33 12.22
CA LEU A 368 -2.67 -5.23 13.26
C LEU A 368 -3.49 -3.94 13.16
N ARG A 369 -2.88 -2.83 12.73
CA ARG A 369 -3.50 -1.50 12.60
C ARG A 369 -4.75 -1.47 11.72
N VAL A 370 -4.94 -2.41 10.80
CA VAL A 370 -6.15 -2.44 9.95
C VAL A 370 -7.42 -2.92 10.66
N MET A 371 -7.31 -3.37 11.91
CA MET A 371 -8.45 -3.71 12.75
C MET A 371 -8.87 -2.58 13.69
N GLU A 372 -8.14 -1.45 13.75
CA GLU A 372 -8.48 -0.32 14.63
C GLU A 372 -9.93 0.15 14.43
N GLY A 373 -10.67 0.29 15.53
CA GLY A 373 -12.10 0.61 15.53
C GLY A 373 -13.04 -0.59 15.37
N LEU A 374 -12.53 -1.80 15.12
CA LEU A 374 -13.33 -3.04 15.04
C LEU A 374 -13.30 -3.84 16.36
N GLU A 375 -14.35 -4.63 16.57
CA GLU A 375 -14.52 -5.52 17.73
C GLU A 375 -13.28 -6.39 17.99
N SER A 376 -12.72 -7.00 16.94
CA SER A 376 -11.55 -7.87 17.02
C SER A 376 -10.27 -7.20 17.52
N PHE A 377 -10.12 -5.88 17.33
CA PHE A 377 -8.99 -5.13 17.87
C PHE A 377 -9.16 -4.86 19.35
N ASN A 378 -10.36 -4.44 19.78
CA ASN A 378 -10.67 -4.24 21.19
C ASN A 378 -10.53 -5.56 21.97
N ASP A 379 -11.04 -6.66 21.40
CA ASP A 379 -10.88 -8.01 21.93
C ASP A 379 -9.40 -8.40 22.09
N MET A 380 -8.58 -8.21 21.06
CA MET A 380 -7.14 -8.47 21.11
C MET A 380 -6.42 -7.60 22.16
N MET A 381 -6.76 -6.32 22.26
CA MET A 381 -6.12 -5.38 23.18
C MET A 381 -6.51 -5.60 24.65
N ASN A 382 -7.67 -6.21 24.90
CA ASN A 382 -8.17 -6.52 26.24
C ASN A 382 -7.78 -7.93 26.73
N ASN A 383 -7.72 -8.93 25.84
CA ASN A 383 -7.49 -10.34 26.20
C ASN A 383 -6.02 -10.81 26.00
N THR A 384 -5.10 -9.90 25.66
CA THR A 384 -3.68 -10.25 25.41
C THR A 384 -2.73 -9.22 26.03
N LYS A 385 -1.45 -9.55 26.05
CA LYS A 385 -0.39 -8.67 26.60
C LYS A 385 0.17 -7.67 25.57
N ILE A 386 -0.46 -7.53 24.39
CA ILE A 386 0.08 -6.73 23.28
C ILE A 386 -0.06 -5.23 23.45
N LYS A 387 -1.09 -4.77 24.17
CA LYS A 387 -1.46 -3.35 24.28
C LYS A 387 -0.28 -2.42 24.63
N PRO A 388 0.56 -2.69 25.64
CA PRO A 388 1.69 -1.81 25.96
C PRO A 388 2.78 -1.72 24.86
N TRP A 389 2.98 -2.76 24.05
CA TRP A 389 3.87 -2.68 22.88
C TRP A 389 3.18 -1.95 21.72
N TYR A 390 1.89 -2.18 21.50
CA TYR A 390 1.12 -1.53 20.44
C TYR A 390 1.03 -0.01 20.66
N GLU A 391 0.78 0.43 21.89
CA GLU A 391 0.77 1.85 22.26
C GLU A 391 2.15 2.49 22.05
N ARG A 392 3.24 1.83 22.45
CA ARG A 392 4.61 2.28 22.15
C ARG A 392 4.87 2.37 20.64
N MET A 393 4.34 1.46 19.83
CA MET A 393 4.45 1.52 18.37
C MET A 393 3.68 2.70 17.79
N ALA A 394 2.44 2.93 18.23
CA ALA A 394 1.66 4.10 17.80
C ALA A 394 2.39 5.40 18.16
N THR A 395 2.94 5.52 19.37
CA THR A 395 3.79 6.67 19.75
C THR A 395 5.03 6.79 18.86
N ALA A 396 5.80 5.72 18.67
CA ALA A 396 6.99 5.76 17.83
C ALA A 396 6.71 6.11 16.36
N VAL A 397 5.55 5.70 15.84
CA VAL A 397 5.10 6.00 14.46
C VAL A 397 4.53 7.42 14.34
N TYR A 398 3.99 8.03 15.39
CA TYR A 398 3.26 9.31 15.29
C TYR A 398 3.80 10.49 16.13
N SER A 399 4.80 10.30 17.00
CA SER A 399 5.37 11.41 17.81
C SER A 399 6.02 12.51 16.95
N PRO A 400 5.80 13.79 17.28
CA PRO A 400 6.53 14.91 16.67
C PRO A 400 8.01 14.92 17.07
N VAL A 401 8.80 15.69 16.33
CA VAL A 401 10.28 15.66 16.32
C VAL A 401 10.91 15.94 17.70
N ASP A 402 10.31 16.81 18.50
CA ASP A 402 10.90 17.39 19.71
C ASP A 402 10.87 16.46 20.95
N SER A 403 10.97 15.13 20.75
CA SER A 403 10.73 14.13 21.82
C SER A 403 11.59 12.84 21.77
N GLN A 404 12.74 12.87 21.10
CA GLN A 404 13.77 11.80 21.15
C GLN A 404 15.17 12.37 21.44
#